data_AF-A0A0S8JFD2-F1
#
_entry.id   AF-A0A0S8JFD2-F1
#
_cell.length_a   1.000
_cell.length_b   1.000
_cell.length_c   1.000
_cell.angle_alpha   90.00
_cell.angle_beta   90.00
_cell.angle_gamma   90.00
#
_symmetry.space_group_name_H-M   'P 1'
#
loop_
_entity.id
_entity.type
_entity.pdbx_description
1 polymer ?
#
loop_
_entity_poly.entity_id
_entity_poly.type
_entity_poly.pdbx_seq_one_letter_code
_entity_poly.pdbx_strand_id
1 'polypeptide(L)'
;MNETKGTEIYGYRWVVLVAFMFIAAVTQLLWIMFAPISSLVALLYGVTELDIALLSLIFMVVYIPVSIPSAYVIDNKGFKIACVIGAFITAIFAIFRAFSPTYLMLLIFSAGIAIGQPFVFNSPTKIARRWFPAKERGLATGLGTMAIFLGILLGLL
;
A
#
# COMPACT_ATOMS: atom_id res chain seq x y z
N MET A 1 13.02 27.12 33.35
CA MET A 1 13.63 26.24 32.34
C MET A 1 12.99 24.88 32.54
N ASN A 2 11.85 24.64 31.88
CA ASN A 2 11.01 23.47 32.18
C ASN A 2 11.57 22.23 31.51
N GLU A 3 11.86 21.25 32.35
CA GLU A 3 12.33 19.91 32.02
C GLU A 3 11.47 19.30 30.90
N THR A 4 12.10 18.99 29.77
CA THR A 4 11.52 18.15 28.73
C THR A 4 11.29 16.76 29.34
N LYS A 5 10.05 16.49 29.79
CA LYS A 5 9.57 15.15 30.11
C LYS A 5 10.10 14.19 29.05
N GLY A 6 11.02 13.32 29.45
CA GLY A 6 11.57 12.28 28.59
C GLY A 6 10.40 11.50 28.01
N THR A 7 10.16 11.64 26.70
CA THR A 7 9.15 10.85 26.02
C THR A 7 9.63 9.41 26.09
N GLU A 8 9.01 8.61 26.96
CA GLU A 8 9.30 7.19 27.05
C GLU A 8 9.25 6.57 25.65
N ILE A 9 10.40 6.07 25.22
CA ILE A 9 10.58 5.56 23.87
C ILE A 9 10.08 4.12 23.85
N TYR A 10 8.78 3.93 23.57
CA TYR A 10 8.20 2.59 23.48
C TYR A 10 8.72 1.83 22.25
N GLY A 11 9.21 0.60 22.45
CA GLY A 11 9.63 -0.32 21.38
C GLY A 11 8.54 -0.64 20.36
N TYR A 12 7.27 -0.43 20.72
CA TYR A 12 6.10 -0.61 19.87
C TYR A 12 6.13 0.19 18.54
N ARG A 13 6.94 1.25 18.47
CA ARG A 13 7.17 2.02 17.23
C ARG A 13 7.71 1.18 16.06
N TRP A 14 8.55 0.19 16.36
CA TRP A 14 9.11 -0.71 15.36
C TRP A 14 8.08 -1.72 14.87
N VAL A 15 7.18 -2.17 15.74
CA VAL A 15 6.05 -3.03 15.34
C VAL A 15 5.14 -2.30 14.36
N VAL A 16 4.84 -1.02 14.63
CA VAL A 16 4.05 -0.17 13.73
C VAL A 16 4.76 0.02 12.39
N LEU A 17 6.07 0.23 12.38
CA LEU A 17 6.86 0.36 11.15
C LEU A 17 6.86 -0.94 10.36
N VAL A 18 7.07 -2.09 10.99
CA VAL A 18 7.06 -3.40 10.33
C VAL A 18 5.68 -3.72 9.75
N ALA A 19 4.60 -3.42 10.48
CA ALA A 19 3.24 -3.58 9.96
C ALA A 19 3.00 -2.69 8.73
N PHE A 20 3.43 -1.43 8.79
CA PHE A 20 3.39 -0.52 7.64
C PHE A 20 4.18 -1.06 6.45
N MET A 21 5.42 -1.50 6.68
CA MET A 21 6.29 -2.09 5.66
C MET A 21 5.63 -3.30 5.00
N PHE A 22 5.04 -4.19 5.79
CA PHE A 22 4.34 -5.37 5.27
C PHE A 22 3.16 -4.98 4.37
N ILE A 23 2.29 -4.06 4.82
CA ILE A 23 1.15 -3.60 4.04
C ILE A 23 1.62 -2.92 2.74
N ALA A 24 2.65 -2.08 2.82
CA ALA A 24 3.22 -1.41 1.65
C ALA A 24 3.79 -2.42 0.64
N ALA A 25 4.55 -3.42 1.12
CA ALA A 25 5.10 -4.48 0.28
C ALA A 25 3.99 -5.31 -0.41
N VAL A 26 2.98 -5.75 0.34
CA VAL A 26 1.84 -6.50 -0.22
C VAL A 26 1.08 -5.66 -1.26
N THR A 27 0.88 -4.38 -1.01
CA THR A 27 0.20 -3.48 -1.96
C THR A 27 0.99 -3.37 -3.27
N GLN A 28 2.32 -3.26 -3.22
CA GLN A 28 3.16 -3.22 -4.41
C GLN A 28 3.20 -4.56 -5.16
N LEU A 29 3.25 -5.67 -4.42
CA LEU A 29 3.18 -7.00 -4.98
C LEU A 29 1.87 -7.19 -5.77
N LEU A 30 0.73 -6.83 -5.19
CA LEU A 30 -0.58 -6.93 -5.83
C LEU A 30 -0.69 -6.06 -7.09
N TRP A 31 -0.03 -4.91 -7.10
CA TRP A 31 0.00 -3.99 -8.24
C TRP A 31 0.73 -4.57 -9.46
N ILE A 32 1.85 -5.27 -9.25
CA ILE A 32 2.74 -5.71 -10.35
C ILE A 32 2.66 -7.20 -10.68
N MET A 33 2.02 -8.02 -9.84
CA MET A 33 1.94 -9.50 -9.97
C MET A 33 1.54 -10.02 -11.36
N PHE A 34 0.75 -9.27 -12.13
CA PHE A 34 0.32 -9.70 -13.47
C PHE A 34 1.27 -9.31 -14.59
N ALA A 35 2.23 -8.42 -14.36
CA ALA A 35 3.21 -8.00 -15.36
C ALA A 35 4.09 -9.16 -15.88
N PRO A 36 4.67 -10.05 -15.05
CA PRO A 36 5.53 -11.14 -15.55
C PRO A 36 4.76 -12.27 -16.23
N ILE A 37 3.46 -12.39 -15.97
CA ILE A 37 2.59 -13.47 -16.49
C ILE A 37 1.49 -12.94 -17.41
N SER A 38 1.69 -11.77 -18.01
CA SER A 38 0.65 -11.05 -18.76
C SER A 38 0.07 -11.88 -19.90
N SER A 39 0.91 -12.52 -20.71
CA SER A 39 0.49 -13.36 -21.84
C SER A 39 -0.33 -14.57 -21.38
N LEU A 40 0.03 -15.18 -20.24
CA LEU A 40 -0.71 -16.33 -19.68
C LEU A 40 -2.09 -15.91 -19.18
N VAL A 41 -2.17 -14.80 -18.45
CA VAL A 41 -3.45 -14.28 -17.93
C VAL A 41 -4.35 -13.80 -19.08
N ALA A 42 -3.77 -13.15 -20.09
CA ALA A 42 -4.47 -12.77 -21.32
C ALA A 42 -5.14 -13.99 -21.99
N LEU A 43 -4.40 -15.09 -22.13
CA LEU A 43 -4.92 -16.35 -22.66
C LEU A 43 -6.04 -16.94 -21.79
N LEU A 44 -5.86 -16.98 -20.47
CA LEU A 44 -6.85 -17.54 -19.53
C LEU A 44 -8.19 -16.80 -19.55
N TYR A 45 -8.15 -15.48 -19.69
CA TYR A 45 -9.35 -14.64 -19.70
C TYR A 45 -9.86 -14.33 -21.13
N GLY A 46 -9.15 -14.77 -22.18
CA GLY A 46 -9.50 -14.49 -23.57
C GLY A 46 -9.44 -13.01 -23.93
N VAL A 47 -8.52 -12.26 -23.31
CA VAL A 47 -8.33 -10.80 -23.49
C VAL A 47 -6.96 -10.51 -24.08
N THR A 48 -6.69 -9.25 -24.42
CA THR A 48 -5.40 -8.83 -24.94
C THR A 48 -4.39 -8.57 -23.81
N GLU A 49 -3.09 -8.56 -24.11
CA GLU A 49 -2.08 -8.14 -23.13
C GLU A 49 -2.24 -6.68 -22.70
N LEU A 50 -2.80 -5.83 -23.57
CA LEU A 50 -3.15 -4.45 -23.24
C LEU A 50 -4.20 -4.41 -22.12
N ASP A 51 -5.18 -5.30 -22.16
CA ASP A 51 -6.18 -5.42 -21.10
C ASP A 51 -5.53 -5.79 -19.76
N ILE A 52 -4.56 -6.71 -19.78
CA ILE A 52 -3.81 -7.04 -18.56
C ILE A 52 -3.00 -5.83 -18.06
N ALA A 53 -2.43 -5.02 -18.95
CA ALA A 53 -1.77 -3.77 -18.57
C ALA A 53 -2.73 -2.74 -17.94
N LEU A 54 -4.02 -2.74 -18.32
CA LEU A 54 -5.05 -1.90 -17.68
C LEU A 54 -5.21 -2.21 -16.18
N LEU A 55 -4.97 -3.45 -15.75
CA LEU A 55 -5.01 -3.83 -14.34
C LEU A 55 -3.94 -3.12 -13.50
N SER A 56 -2.82 -2.69 -14.10
CA SER A 56 -1.81 -1.88 -13.42
C SER A 56 -2.08 -0.38 -13.59
N LEU A 57 -2.60 0.03 -14.75
CA LEU A 57 -2.94 1.45 -15.02
C LEU A 57 -4.07 1.94 -14.12
N ILE A 58 -5.05 1.09 -13.78
CA ILE A 58 -6.16 1.45 -12.90
C ILE A 58 -5.67 1.91 -11.52
N PHE A 59 -4.52 1.40 -11.04
CA PHE A 59 -3.94 1.85 -9.78
C PHE A 59 -3.56 3.32 -9.85
N MET A 60 -2.94 3.77 -10.94
CA MET A 60 -2.58 5.18 -11.13
C MET A 60 -3.83 6.06 -11.24
N VAL A 61 -4.84 5.60 -11.99
CA VAL A 61 -6.10 6.34 -12.19
C VAL A 61 -6.85 6.51 -10.89
N VAL A 62 -6.97 5.46 -10.08
CA VAL A 62 -7.68 5.48 -8.78
C VAL A 62 -6.88 6.23 -7.71
N TYR A 63 -5.55 6.17 -7.77
CA TYR A 63 -4.68 6.85 -6.80
C TYR A 63 -4.96 8.36 -6.76
N ILE A 64 -5.09 9.00 -7.94
CA ILE A 64 -5.25 10.46 -8.06
C ILE A 64 -6.46 10.97 -7.24
N PRO A 65 -7.72 10.54 -7.50
CA PRO A 65 -8.88 11.03 -6.77
C PRO A 65 -8.90 10.56 -5.31
N VAL A 66 -8.34 9.38 -4.98
CA VAL A 66 -8.35 8.83 -3.62
C VAL A 66 -7.23 9.41 -2.74
N SER A 67 -6.20 10.02 -3.33
CA SER A 67 -5.12 10.66 -2.59
C SER A 67 -5.63 11.82 -1.72
N ILE A 68 -6.59 12.62 -2.22
CA ILE A 68 -7.19 13.73 -1.46
C ILE A 68 -7.96 13.26 -0.22
N PRO A 69 -8.96 12.36 -0.32
CA PRO A 69 -9.70 11.88 0.84
C PRO A 69 -8.82 11.06 1.79
N SER A 70 -7.85 10.29 1.28
CA SER A 70 -6.93 9.57 2.14
C SER A 70 -6.06 10.52 2.97
N ALA A 71 -5.55 11.60 2.38
CA ALA A 71 -4.85 12.65 3.11
C ALA A 71 -5.75 13.28 4.19
N TYR A 72 -6.99 13.62 3.87
CA TYR A 72 -7.94 14.14 4.86
C TYR A 72 -8.16 13.19 6.03
N VAL A 73 -8.29 11.88 5.80
CA VAL A 73 -8.45 10.87 6.86
C VAL A 73 -7.19 10.75 7.71
N ILE A 74 -6.01 10.72 7.08
CA ILE A 74 -4.71 10.69 7.77
C ILE A 74 -4.55 11.93 8.67
N ASP A 75 -5.00 13.08 8.20
CA ASP A 75 -4.86 14.37 8.87
C ASP A 75 -5.80 14.51 10.08
N ASN A 76 -7.05 14.09 9.94
CA ASN A 76 -8.07 14.27 10.98
C ASN A 76 -8.18 13.07 11.94
N LYS A 77 -8.14 11.84 11.41
CA LYS A 77 -8.32 10.60 12.20
C LYS A 77 -7.00 9.94 12.59
N GLY A 78 -5.89 10.41 12.02
CA GLY A 78 -4.56 9.90 12.30
C GLY A 78 -4.17 8.68 11.48
N PHE A 79 -2.85 8.48 11.37
CA PHE A 79 -2.26 7.49 10.48
C PHE A 79 -2.65 6.04 10.79
N LYS A 80 -2.85 5.68 12.08
CA LYS A 80 -3.16 4.29 12.46
C LYS A 80 -4.48 3.84 11.83
N ILE A 81 -5.50 4.68 11.95
CA ILE A 81 -6.83 4.42 11.38
C ILE A 81 -6.72 4.37 9.85
N ALA A 82 -5.99 5.30 9.24
CA ALA A 82 -5.77 5.28 7.79
C ALA A 82 -5.08 3.99 7.32
N CYS A 83 -4.01 3.55 7.99
CA CYS A 83 -3.30 2.32 7.64
C CYS A 83 -4.19 1.09 7.79
N VAL A 84 -5.00 1.01 8.85
CA VAL A 84 -5.95 -0.11 9.05
C VAL A 84 -7.02 -0.12 7.97
N ILE A 85 -7.58 1.04 7.60
CA ILE A 85 -8.54 1.15 6.50
C ILE A 85 -7.90 0.70 5.18
N GLY A 86 -6.70 1.20 4.86
CA GLY A 86 -5.96 0.81 3.66
C GLY A 86 -5.68 -0.68 3.62
N ALA A 87 -5.18 -1.26 4.72
CA ALA A 87 -4.91 -2.69 4.83
C ALA A 87 -6.17 -3.55 4.69
N PHE A 88 -7.27 -3.13 5.33
CA PHE A 88 -8.54 -3.85 5.26
C PHE A 88 -9.12 -3.86 3.85
N ILE A 89 -9.14 -2.69 3.18
CA ILE A 89 -9.56 -2.55 1.78
C ILE A 89 -8.67 -3.40 0.88
N THR A 90 -7.34 -3.30 1.01
CA THR A 90 -6.41 -4.11 0.21
C THR A 90 -6.65 -5.60 0.42
N ALA A 91 -6.83 -6.07 1.65
CA ALA A 91 -7.02 -7.49 1.96
C ALA A 91 -8.33 -8.04 1.40
N ILE A 92 -9.46 -7.34 1.60
CA ILE A 92 -10.77 -7.81 1.15
C ILE A 92 -10.83 -7.91 -0.37
N PHE A 93 -10.33 -6.88 -1.07
CA PHE A 93 -10.32 -6.90 -2.53
C PHE A 93 -9.25 -7.82 -3.12
N ALA A 94 -8.13 -8.06 -2.43
CA ALA A 94 -7.16 -9.07 -2.84
C ALA A 94 -7.76 -10.48 -2.80
N ILE A 95 -8.52 -10.82 -1.77
CA ILE A 95 -9.22 -12.10 -1.67
C ILE A 95 -10.24 -12.22 -2.80
N PHE A 96 -11.09 -11.21 -3.02
CA PHE A 96 -12.06 -11.26 -4.11
C PHE A 96 -11.39 -11.32 -5.49
N ARG A 97 -10.27 -10.62 -5.68
CA ARG A 97 -9.47 -10.69 -6.91
C ARG A 97 -9.04 -12.13 -7.19
N ALA A 98 -8.59 -12.87 -6.18
CA ALA A 98 -8.12 -14.25 -6.31
C ALA A 98 -9.21 -15.21 -6.80
N PHE A 99 -10.49 -14.93 -6.52
CA PHE A 99 -11.63 -15.75 -6.94
C PHE A 99 -12.38 -15.17 -8.14
N SER A 100 -11.77 -14.29 -8.93
CA SER A 100 -12.44 -13.67 -10.08
C SER A 100 -12.61 -14.66 -11.24
N PRO A 101 -13.84 -14.99 -11.67
CA PRO A 101 -14.07 -15.84 -12.84
C PRO A 101 -13.97 -15.09 -14.17
N THR A 102 -14.04 -13.74 -14.16
CA THR A 102 -14.05 -12.91 -15.37
C THR A 102 -13.05 -11.77 -15.28
N TYR A 103 -12.57 -11.30 -16.42
CA TYR A 103 -11.65 -10.15 -16.50
C TYR A 103 -12.27 -8.87 -15.92
N LEU A 104 -13.58 -8.65 -16.13
CA LEU A 104 -14.27 -7.48 -15.57
C LEU A 104 -14.25 -7.50 -14.04
N MET A 105 -14.49 -8.65 -13.42
CA MET A 105 -14.37 -8.80 -11.96
C MET A 105 -12.93 -8.58 -11.49
N LEU A 106 -11.95 -9.10 -12.24
CA LEU A 106 -10.54 -8.90 -11.96
C LEU A 106 -10.17 -7.41 -11.97
N LEU A 107 -10.68 -6.64 -12.95
CA LEU A 107 -10.48 -5.20 -13.07
C LEU A 107 -11.17 -4.43 -11.93
N ILE A 108 -12.43 -4.75 -11.61
CA ILE A 108 -13.18 -4.11 -10.51
C ILE A 108 -12.48 -4.33 -9.17
N PHE A 109 -12.06 -5.56 -8.88
CA PHE A 109 -11.37 -5.84 -7.62
C PHE A 109 -9.96 -5.24 -7.59
N SER A 110 -9.26 -5.17 -8.72
CA SER A 110 -7.99 -4.43 -8.82
C SER A 110 -8.17 -2.94 -8.55
N ALA A 111 -9.25 -2.32 -9.05
CA ALA A 111 -9.61 -0.95 -8.71
C ALA A 111 -9.92 -0.81 -7.20
N GLY A 112 -10.58 -1.79 -6.59
CA GLY A 112 -10.83 -1.83 -5.16
C GLY A 112 -9.54 -1.86 -4.33
N ILE A 113 -8.55 -2.69 -4.72
CA ILE A 113 -7.22 -2.70 -4.09
C ILE A 113 -6.54 -1.33 -4.24
N ALA A 114 -6.64 -0.70 -5.41
CA ALA A 114 -6.05 0.61 -5.66
C ALA A 114 -6.60 1.72 -4.74
N ILE A 115 -7.84 1.62 -4.27
CA ILE A 115 -8.40 2.55 -3.28
C ILE A 115 -7.63 2.47 -1.95
N GLY A 116 -7.14 1.30 -1.57
CA GLY A 116 -6.38 1.10 -0.33
C GLY A 116 -4.98 1.74 -0.36
N GLN A 117 -4.36 1.82 -1.54
CA GLN A 117 -2.96 2.22 -1.70
C GLN A 117 -2.67 3.65 -1.17
N PRO A 118 -3.43 4.71 -1.50
CA PRO A 118 -3.13 6.06 -1.00
C PRO A 118 -3.16 6.19 0.52
N PHE A 119 -4.02 5.44 1.21
CA PHE A 119 -4.07 5.46 2.68
C PHE A 119 -2.77 4.98 3.32
N VAL A 120 -2.05 4.09 2.64
CA VAL A 120 -0.74 3.58 3.08
C VAL A 120 0.34 4.58 2.65
N PHE A 121 0.40 4.94 1.36
CA PHE A 121 1.52 5.69 0.79
C PHE A 121 1.58 7.17 1.18
N ASN A 122 0.46 7.77 1.58
CA ASN A 122 0.44 9.15 2.07
C ASN A 122 0.82 9.27 3.57
N SER A 123 0.90 8.15 4.30
CA SER A 123 1.16 8.12 5.75
C SER A 123 2.63 8.25 6.22
N PRO A 124 3.70 7.89 5.47
CA PRO A 124 5.03 7.69 6.05
C PRO A 124 5.70 8.98 6.57
N THR A 125 5.48 10.13 5.95
CA THR A 125 6.04 11.42 6.41
C THR A 125 5.47 11.89 7.75
N LYS A 126 4.27 11.44 8.15
CA LYS A 126 3.73 11.69 9.49
C LYS A 126 4.20 10.66 10.51
N ILE A 127 4.35 9.40 10.10
CA ILE A 127 4.89 8.32 10.95
C ILE A 127 6.31 8.67 11.40
N ALA A 128 7.20 8.99 10.46
CA ALA A 128 8.59 9.31 10.76
C ALA A 128 8.71 10.51 11.72
N ARG A 129 7.89 11.55 11.55
CA ARG A 129 7.92 12.74 12.42
C ARG A 129 7.38 12.49 13.81
N ARG A 130 6.35 11.66 13.97
CA ARG A 130 5.61 11.51 15.24
C ARG A 130 6.06 10.34 16.11
N TRP A 131 6.62 9.28 15.53
CA TRP A 131 6.97 8.05 16.25
C TRP A 131 8.47 7.82 16.41
N PHE A 132 9.30 8.48 15.59
CA PHE A 132 10.75 8.31 15.64
C PHE A 132 11.46 9.61 16.09
N PRO A 133 12.41 9.52 17.04
CA PRO A 133 13.27 10.63 17.41
C PRO A 133 14.11 11.03 16.21
N ALA A 134 14.51 12.31 16.15
CA ALA A 134 15.16 12.90 14.96
C ALA A 134 16.31 12.04 14.39
N LYS A 135 17.10 11.41 15.26
CA LYS A 135 18.23 10.53 14.89
C LYS A 135 17.83 9.25 14.15
N GLU A 136 16.62 8.72 14.39
CA GLU A 136 16.16 7.44 13.81
C GLU A 136 15.18 7.62 12.64
N ARG A 137 14.73 8.85 12.35
CA ARG A 137 13.77 9.13 11.26
C ARG A 137 14.29 8.75 9.89
N GLY A 138 15.59 8.93 9.66
CA GLY A 138 16.25 8.56 8.40
C GLY A 138 16.20 7.06 8.17
N LEU A 139 16.56 6.27 9.19
CA LEU A 139 16.52 4.81 9.14
C LEU A 139 15.09 4.29 8.93
N ALA A 140 14.11 4.82 9.68
CA ALA A 140 12.72 4.41 9.56
C ALA A 140 12.14 4.70 8.16
N THR A 141 12.45 5.88 7.59
CA THR A 141 12.05 6.23 6.22
C THR A 141 12.70 5.29 5.22
N GLY A 142 14.01 5.04 5.35
CA GLY A 142 14.75 4.14 4.48
C GLY A 142 14.18 2.72 4.47
N LEU A 143 13.90 2.15 5.65
CA LEU A 143 13.27 0.82 5.77
C LEU A 143 11.88 0.79 5.13
N GLY A 144 11.07 1.83 5.34
CA GLY A 144 9.76 1.98 4.68
C GLY A 144 9.86 1.96 3.16
N THR A 145 10.83 2.70 2.59
CA THR A 145 11.08 2.72 1.15
C THR A 145 11.59 1.37 0.64
N MET A 146 12.46 0.68 1.39
CA MET A 146 12.95 -0.65 1.00
C MET A 146 11.81 -1.67 0.92
N ALA A 147 10.83 -1.60 1.83
CA ALA A 147 9.67 -2.48 1.78
C ALA A 147 8.85 -2.34 0.48
N ILE A 148 8.75 -1.12 -0.07
CA ILE A 148 8.11 -0.87 -1.37
C ILE A 148 8.85 -1.64 -2.46
N PHE A 149 10.18 -1.54 -2.52
CA PHE A 149 10.98 -2.24 -3.52
C PHE A 149 10.95 -3.76 -3.35
N LEU A 150 10.97 -4.25 -2.11
CA LEU A 150 10.82 -5.68 -1.82
C LEU A 150 9.47 -6.22 -2.33
N GLY A 151 8.39 -5.46 -2.13
CA GLY A 151 7.07 -5.82 -2.66
C GLY A 151 7.04 -5.91 -4.19
N ILE A 152 7.67 -4.94 -4.88
CA ILE A 152 7.79 -4.97 -6.35
C ILE A 152 8.59 -6.20 -6.79
N LEU A 153 9.74 -6.45 -6.16
CA LEU A 153 10.60 -7.59 -6.50
C LEU A 153 9.86 -8.92 -6.33
N LEU A 154 9.16 -9.11 -5.22
CA LEU A 154 8.36 -10.32 -4.99
C LEU A 154 7.20 -10.48 -5.98
N GLY A 155 6.65 -9.39 -6.51
CA GLY A 155 5.60 -9.45 -7.53
C GLY A 155 6.13 -9.74 -8.94
N LEU A 156 7.44 -9.66 -9.17
CA LEU A 156 8.08 -9.94 -10.45
C LEU A 156 8.70 -11.35 -10.54
N LEU A 157 8.79 -12.07 -9.42
CA LEU A 157 9.24 -13.45 -9.33
C LEU A 157 8.10 -14.43 -9.64
#